data_AF-A0A553IGE9-F1
#
_entry.id   AF-A0A553IGE9-F1
#
_cell.length_a   1.000
_cell.length_b   1.000
_cell.length_c   1.000
_cell.angle_alpha   90.00
_cell.angle_beta   90.00
_cell.angle_gamma   90.00
#
_symmetry.space_group_name_H-M   'P 1'
#
loop_
_entity.id
_entity.type
_entity.pdbx_description
1 polymer ?
#
loop_
_entity_poly.entity_id
_entity_poly.type
_entity_poly.pdbx_seq_one_letter_code
_entity_poly.pdbx_strand_id
1 'polypeptide(L)'
;MSKLKSDVNDLLFESILKLETLEDAYDFFEDLLTMKEIEAMSQRILAAKRLIEGKTYYQITEETKISSTTLSRVSTCVRYGTGGYKKVLSKTSK
;
A
#
# COMPACT_ATOMS: atom_id res chain seq x y z
N MET A 1 16.49 8.38 -10.29
CA MET A 1 15.75 7.23 -10.83
C MET A 1 15.29 6.33 -9.68
N SER A 2 14.16 5.63 -9.84
CA SER A 2 13.69 4.67 -8.83
C SER A 2 14.70 3.54 -8.66
N LYS A 3 14.92 3.08 -7.43
CA LYS A 3 15.77 1.91 -7.15
C LYS A 3 15.20 0.60 -7.71
N LEU A 4 13.95 0.61 -8.16
CA LEU A 4 13.24 -0.54 -8.73
C LEU A 4 13.31 -0.59 -10.26
N LYS A 5 13.99 0.33 -10.93
CA LYS A 5 13.96 0.41 -12.40
C LYS A 5 14.62 -0.82 -13.02
N SER A 6 13.84 -1.59 -13.78
CA SER A 6 14.26 -2.71 -14.63
C SER A 6 13.14 -3.06 -15.60
N ASP A 7 13.45 -3.69 -16.73
CA ASP A 7 12.45 -4.06 -17.74
C ASP A 7 11.34 -4.97 -17.16
N VAL A 8 11.71 -5.88 -16.27
CA VAL A 8 10.74 -6.79 -15.60
C VAL A 8 9.82 -6.01 -14.65
N ASN A 9 10.35 -5.06 -13.89
CA ASN A 9 9.53 -4.26 -12.99
C ASN A 9 8.68 -3.23 -13.76
N ASP A 10 9.18 -2.73 -14.87
CA ASP A 10 8.42 -1.86 -15.77
C ASP A 10 7.20 -2.61 -16.33
N LEU A 11 7.36 -3.85 -16.80
CA LEU A 11 6.24 -4.68 -17.25
C LEU A 11 5.18 -4.87 -16.17
N LEU A 12 5.60 -5.13 -14.92
CA LEU A 12 4.68 -5.26 -13.79
C LEU A 12 3.89 -3.97 -13.55
N PHE A 13 4.58 -2.82 -13.44
CA PHE A 13 3.91 -1.56 -13.14
C PHE A 13 3.07 -1.05 -14.31
N GLU A 14 3.49 -1.25 -15.54
CA GLU A 14 2.70 -0.95 -16.74
C GLU A 14 1.44 -1.82 -16.83
N SER A 15 1.51 -3.08 -16.40
CA SER A 15 0.33 -3.96 -16.31
C SER A 15 -0.66 -3.46 -15.26
N ILE A 16 -0.17 -3.06 -14.07
CA ILE A 16 -1.02 -2.47 -13.01
C ILE A 16 -1.67 -1.16 -13.49
N LEU A 17 -1.00 -0.36 -14.31
CA LEU A 17 -1.54 0.89 -14.86
C LEU A 17 -2.66 0.71 -15.90
N LYS A 18 -2.88 -0.51 -16.40
CA LYS A 18 -3.97 -0.83 -17.35
C LYS A 18 -5.28 -1.22 -16.67
N LEU A 19 -5.28 -1.42 -15.35
CA LEU A 19 -6.48 -1.78 -14.59
C LEU A 19 -7.42 -0.57 -14.52
N GLU A 20 -8.68 -0.74 -14.93
CA GLU A 20 -9.66 0.36 -15.00
C GLU A 20 -10.73 0.26 -13.91
N THR A 21 -11.08 -0.96 -13.50
CA THR A 21 -12.12 -1.22 -12.51
C THR A 21 -11.60 -1.94 -11.27
N LEU A 22 -12.42 -1.95 -10.21
CA LEU A 22 -12.09 -2.69 -9.00
C LEU A 22 -12.14 -4.21 -9.23
N GLU A 23 -13.02 -4.68 -10.13
CA GLU A 23 -13.10 -6.09 -10.52
C GLU A 23 -11.83 -6.53 -11.24
N ASP A 24 -11.33 -5.73 -12.22
CA ASP A 24 -10.06 -6.03 -12.89
C ASP A 24 -8.91 -6.15 -11.90
N ALA A 25 -8.91 -5.31 -10.86
CA ALA A 25 -7.92 -5.37 -9.80
C ALA A 25 -8.06 -6.65 -8.95
N TYR A 26 -9.29 -7.05 -8.58
CA TYR A 26 -9.50 -8.31 -7.86
C TYR A 26 -9.00 -9.50 -8.66
N ASP A 27 -9.46 -9.66 -9.90
CA ASP A 27 -9.06 -10.77 -10.78
C ASP A 27 -7.54 -10.81 -10.98
N PHE A 28 -6.93 -9.67 -11.32
CA PHE A 28 -5.49 -9.60 -11.57
C PHE A 28 -4.65 -9.91 -10.32
N PHE A 29 -5.02 -9.37 -9.17
CA PHE A 29 -4.25 -9.60 -7.94
C PHE A 29 -4.49 -10.99 -7.35
N GLU A 30 -5.66 -11.62 -7.57
CA GLU A 30 -5.91 -13.01 -7.20
C GLU A 30 -5.05 -14.00 -8.01
N ASP A 31 -4.82 -13.73 -9.29
CA ASP A 31 -3.91 -14.53 -10.13
C ASP A 31 -2.43 -14.30 -9.79
N LEU A 32 -2.05 -13.04 -9.50
CA LEU A 32 -0.64 -12.65 -9.32
C LEU A 32 -0.09 -12.99 -7.92
N LEU A 33 -0.93 -12.90 -6.89
CA LEU A 33 -0.50 -12.96 -5.49
C LEU A 33 -1.22 -14.05 -4.72
N THR A 34 -0.57 -14.55 -3.68
CA THR A 34 -1.25 -15.40 -2.70
C THR A 34 -2.18 -14.57 -1.80
N MET A 35 -3.22 -15.21 -1.24
CA MET A 35 -4.12 -14.57 -0.27
C MET A 35 -3.39 -13.90 0.91
N LYS A 36 -2.28 -14.49 1.37
CA LYS A 36 -1.48 -13.93 2.47
C LYS A 36 -0.74 -12.66 2.06
N GLU A 37 -0.29 -12.57 0.82
CA GLU A 37 0.37 -11.36 0.28
C GLU A 37 -0.64 -10.23 0.12
N ILE A 38 -1.83 -10.52 -0.41
CA ILE A 38 -2.94 -9.56 -0.52
C ILE A 38 -3.36 -9.05 0.88
N GLU A 39 -3.54 -9.95 1.86
CA GLU A 39 -3.86 -9.55 3.24
C GLU A 39 -2.74 -8.67 3.83
N ALA A 40 -1.47 -9.04 3.65
CA ALA A 40 -0.35 -8.24 4.13
C ALA A 40 -0.29 -6.85 3.48
N MET A 41 -0.58 -6.74 2.18
CA MET A 41 -0.61 -5.46 1.46
C MET A 41 -1.78 -4.58 1.91
N SER A 42 -2.99 -5.13 2.01
CA SER A 42 -4.19 -4.39 2.43
C SER A 42 -4.06 -3.85 3.85
N GLN A 43 -3.52 -4.65 4.78
CA GLN A 43 -3.26 -4.20 6.15
C GLN A 43 -2.23 -3.06 6.24
N ARG A 44 -1.20 -3.07 5.38
CA ARG A 44 -0.23 -1.96 5.30
C ARG A 44 -0.86 -0.69 4.74
N ILE A 45 -1.73 -0.80 3.74
CA ILE A 45 -2.48 0.33 3.18
C ILE A 45 -3.40 0.94 4.23
N LEU A 46 -4.13 0.12 4.98
CA LEU A 46 -5.00 0.57 6.07
C LEU A 46 -4.19 1.31 7.16
N ALA A 47 -3.09 0.71 7.63
CA ALA A 47 -2.21 1.35 8.61
C ALA A 47 -1.67 2.70 8.10
N ALA A 48 -1.20 2.76 6.84
CA ALA A 48 -0.70 4.00 6.24
C ALA A 48 -1.79 5.08 6.17
N LYS A 49 -3.02 4.71 5.77
CA LYS A 49 -4.17 5.63 5.74
C LYS A 49 -4.45 6.20 7.13
N ARG A 50 -4.50 5.35 8.16
CA ARG A 50 -4.75 5.80 9.54
C ARG A 50 -3.65 6.70 10.10
N LEU A 51 -2.39 6.41 9.77
CA LEU A 51 -1.27 7.29 10.11
C LEU A 51 -1.40 8.68 9.46
N ILE A 52 -1.83 8.74 8.20
CA ILE A 52 -2.07 10.00 7.49
C ILE A 52 -3.24 10.77 8.11
N GLU A 53 -4.27 10.07 8.60
CA GLU A 53 -5.42 10.62 9.32
C GLU A 53 -5.09 11.05 10.77
N GLY A 54 -3.84 10.86 11.23
CA GLY A 54 -3.40 11.29 12.57
C GLY A 54 -3.79 10.35 13.72
N LYS A 55 -4.19 9.11 13.43
CA LYS A 55 -4.50 8.11 14.45
C LYS A 55 -3.27 7.71 15.26
N THR A 56 -3.46 7.37 16.53
CA THR A 56 -2.38 6.88 17.40
C THR A 56 -2.01 5.44 17.06
N TYR A 57 -0.80 5.01 17.45
CA TYR A 57 -0.35 3.63 17.19
C TYR A 57 -1.29 2.60 17.82
N TYR A 58 -1.78 2.89 19.03
CA TYR A 58 -2.74 2.02 19.72
C TYR A 58 -4.04 1.84 18.92
N GLN A 59 -4.63 2.93 18.43
CA GLN A 59 -5.85 2.84 17.59
C GLN A 59 -5.59 2.02 16.33
N ILE A 60 -4.42 2.17 15.72
CA ILE A 60 -4.08 1.45 14.49
C ILE A 60 -3.90 -0.04 14.77
N THR A 61 -3.27 -0.43 15.88
CA THR A 61 -3.10 -1.85 16.23
C THR A 61 -4.42 -2.54 16.59
N GLU A 62 -5.44 -1.79 17.03
CA GLU A 62 -6.79 -2.34 17.24
C GLU A 62 -7.54 -2.54 15.92
N GLU A 63 -7.32 -1.67 14.93
CA GLU A 63 -7.97 -1.73 13.61
C GLU A 63 -7.22 -2.62 12.59
N THR A 64 -5.98 -3.01 12.88
CA THR A 64 -5.11 -3.75 11.95
C THR A 64 -4.53 -4.98 12.60
N LYS A 65 -4.24 -6.01 11.80
CA LYS A 65 -3.63 -7.26 12.26
C LYS A 65 -2.10 -7.26 12.19
N ILE A 66 -1.47 -6.08 12.11
CA ILE A 66 -0.01 -5.99 11.92
C ILE A 66 0.73 -5.83 13.24
N SER A 67 1.94 -6.39 13.30
CA SER A 67 2.83 -6.21 14.44
C SER A 67 3.31 -4.76 14.58
N SER A 68 3.68 -4.38 15.81
CA SER A 68 4.30 -3.08 16.11
C SER A 68 5.54 -2.79 15.24
N THR A 69 6.37 -3.80 14.98
CA THR A 69 7.52 -3.73 14.06
C THR A 69 7.08 -3.37 12.63
N THR A 70 5.98 -3.96 12.15
CA THR A 70 5.45 -3.66 10.82
C THR A 70 4.86 -2.26 10.76
N LEU A 71 4.09 -1.86 11.78
CA LEU A 71 3.55 -0.50 11.89
C LEU A 71 4.67 0.56 11.91
N SER A 72 5.77 0.28 12.63
CA SER A 72 6.95 1.17 12.65
C SER A 72 7.57 1.36 11.27
N ARG A 73 7.71 0.28 10.49
CA ARG A 73 8.19 0.36 9.09
C ARG A 73 7.25 1.16 8.20
N VAL A 74 5.94 0.94 8.30
CA VAL A 74 4.93 1.71 7.54
C VAL A 74 5.00 3.20 7.90
N SER A 75 5.05 3.53 9.20
CA SER A 75 5.19 4.91 9.69
C SER A 75 6.44 5.61 9.15
N THR A 76 7.57 4.88 9.11
CA THR A 76 8.81 5.39 8.52
C THR A 76 8.64 5.72 7.04
N CYS A 77 8.00 4.84 6.26
CA CYS A 77 7.69 5.08 4.85
C CYS A 77 6.71 6.24 4.63
N VAL A 78 5.70 6.40 5.50
CA VAL A 78 4.74 7.52 5.44
C VAL A 78 5.42 8.85 5.71
N ARG A 79 6.36 8.90 6.67
CA ARG A 79 7.06 10.12 7.08
C ARG A 79 8.21 10.50 6.14
N TYR A 80 9.05 9.54 5.78
CA TYR A 80 10.35 9.78 5.13
C TYR A 80 10.53 9.01 3.80
N GLY A 81 9.53 8.26 3.36
CA GLY A 81 9.59 7.52 2.11
C GLY A 81 9.45 8.41 0.87
N THR A 82 9.20 7.78 -0.28
CA THR A 82 9.06 8.45 -1.58
C THR A 82 7.79 9.31 -1.73
N GLY A 83 6.94 9.36 -0.70
CA GLY A 83 5.66 10.07 -0.73
C GLY A 83 4.51 9.31 -1.43
N GLY A 84 4.73 8.09 -1.93
CA GLY A 84 3.73 7.31 -2.65
C GLY A 84 2.41 7.09 -1.87
N TYR A 85 2.50 6.74 -0.57
CA TYR A 85 1.32 6.61 0.28
C TYR A 85 0.50 7.90 0.34
N LYS A 86 1.14 9.05 0.56
CA LYS A 86 0.45 10.35 0.61
C LYS A 86 -0.18 10.67 -0.74
N LYS A 87 0.51 10.40 -1.85
CA LYS A 87 -0.01 10.66 -3.20
C LYS A 87 -1.30 9.90 -3.49
N VAL A 88 -1.37 8.62 -3.12
CA VAL A 88 -2.53 7.76 -3.43
C VAL A 88 -3.63 7.85 -2.38
N LEU A 89 -3.28 8.05 -1.10
CA LEU A 89 -4.22 7.97 0.02
C LEU A 89 -4.64 9.32 0.62
N SER A 90 -3.99 10.43 0.25
CA SER A 90 -4.41 11.74 0.76
C SER A 90 -5.77 12.14 0.17
N LYS A 91 -6.62 12.73 1.02
CA LYS A 91 -7.95 13.26 0.66
C LYS A 91 -7.91 14.49 -0.23
N THR A 92 -6.85 14.72 -1.00
CA THR A 92 -6.88 15.83 -1.96
C THR A 92 -7.72 15.37 -3.15
N SER A 93 -9.03 15.39 -2.93
CA SER A 93 -10.05 15.49 -3.96
C SER A 93 -9.56 16.48 -5.02
N LYS A 94 -9.49 16.02 -6.26
CA LYS A 94 -9.85 16.92 -7.35
C LYS A 94 -11.33 17.21 -7.26
#